data_AF-A0A1G6PPV9-F1
#
_entry.id   AF-A0A1G6PPV9-F1
#
_cell.length_a   1.000
_cell.length_b   1.000
_cell.length_c   1.000
_cell.angle_alpha   90.00
_cell.angle_beta   90.00
_cell.angle_gamma   90.00
#
_symmetry.space_group_name_H-M   'P 1'
#
loop_
_entity.id
_entity.type
_entity.pdbx_description
1 polymer ?
#
loop_
_entity_poly.entity_id
_entity_poly.type
_entity_poly.pdbx_seq_one_letter_code
_entity_poly.pdbx_strand_id
1 'polypeptide(L)'
;MSSLEAIETRAAGVPQSLILCAHTHTARAVRLRDGRLIVNPGSVGSPGYRAGKPHPHVVEAGSPDARYAILEQVDGGWDVTFRHIPYDHAAMAALARQHGQAELASALATGWIR
;
A
#
# COMPACT_ATOMS: atom_id res chain seq x y z
N MET A 1 -4.13 10.56 -6.42
CA MET A 1 -4.92 9.76 -5.45
C MET A 1 -6.36 10.22 -5.49
N SER A 2 -7.32 9.37 -5.11
CA SER A 2 -8.76 9.75 -5.04
C SER A 2 -9.01 10.86 -4.02
N SER A 3 -9.96 11.76 -4.33
CA SER A 3 -10.47 12.79 -3.42
C SER A 3 -11.23 12.17 -2.24
N LEU A 4 -11.38 12.91 -1.15
CA LEU A 4 -12.14 12.46 0.02
C LEU A 4 -13.60 12.12 -0.36
N GLU A 5 -14.25 12.97 -1.15
CA GLU A 5 -15.62 12.74 -1.63
C GLU A 5 -15.74 11.42 -2.42
N ALA A 6 -14.81 11.14 -3.34
CA ALA A 6 -14.82 9.89 -4.09
C ALA A 6 -14.59 8.66 -3.20
N ILE A 7 -13.79 8.81 -2.15
CA ILE A 7 -13.54 7.75 -1.16
C ILE A 7 -14.81 7.48 -0.35
N GLU A 8 -15.50 8.53 0.12
CA GLU A 8 -16.73 8.39 0.91
C GLU A 8 -17.88 7.79 0.09
N THR A 9 -18.01 8.18 -1.18
CA THR A 9 -18.98 7.58 -2.12
C THR A 9 -18.75 6.07 -2.25
N ARG A 10 -17.50 5.62 -2.31
CA ARG A 10 -17.17 4.18 -2.35
C ARG A 10 -17.40 3.48 -1.01
N ALA A 11 -17.26 4.21 0.10
CA ALA A 11 -17.49 3.69 1.45
C ALA A 11 -18.97 3.74 1.86
N ALA A 12 -19.87 4.22 1.01
CA ALA A 12 -21.30 4.28 1.31
C ALA A 12 -21.86 2.89 1.64
N GLY A 13 -22.66 2.80 2.69
CA GLY A 13 -23.26 1.53 3.14
C GLY A 13 -22.33 0.60 3.92
N VAL A 14 -21.07 0.97 4.17
CA VAL A 14 -20.12 0.22 5.01
C VAL A 14 -20.14 0.76 6.44
N PRO A 15 -20.85 0.15 7.41
CA PRO A 15 -21.06 0.74 8.74
C PRO A 15 -19.83 0.63 9.67
N GLN A 16 -18.82 -0.15 9.32
CA GLN A 16 -17.68 -0.42 10.18
C GLN A 16 -16.84 0.84 10.43
N SER A 17 -16.46 1.06 11.69
CA SER A 17 -15.59 2.17 12.10
C SER A 17 -14.18 2.11 11.50
N LEU A 18 -13.78 0.92 11.03
CA LEU A 18 -12.54 0.66 10.32
C LEU A 18 -12.84 -0.09 9.01
N ILE A 19 -12.28 0.40 7.91
CA ILE A 19 -12.38 -0.17 6.56
C ILE A 19 -10.98 -0.43 6.04
N LEU A 20 -10.67 -1.68 5.71
CA LEU A 20 -9.36 -2.06 5.17
C LEU A 20 -9.40 -2.08 3.64
N CYS A 21 -8.39 -1.52 3.01
CA CYS A 21 -8.21 -1.58 1.57
C CYS A 21 -6.75 -1.88 1.21
N ALA A 22 -6.50 -2.15 -0.08
CA ALA A 22 -5.18 -2.53 -0.56
C ALA A 22 -5.00 -2.04 -2.00
N HIS A 23 -4.36 -2.86 -2.84
CA HIS A 23 -4.14 -2.66 -4.26
C HIS A 23 -3.11 -1.58 -4.63
N THR A 24 -3.16 -0.38 -4.06
CA THR A 24 -2.22 0.70 -4.45
C THR A 24 -0.81 0.55 -3.90
N HIS A 25 -0.56 -0.47 -3.05
CA HIS A 25 0.73 -0.75 -2.39
C HIS A 25 1.31 0.44 -1.58
N THR A 26 0.50 1.47 -1.32
CA THR A 26 0.90 2.69 -0.62
C THR A 26 0.30 2.70 0.77
N ALA A 27 1.15 2.77 1.80
CA ALA A 27 0.73 2.94 3.18
C ALA A 27 -0.04 4.26 3.33
N ARG A 28 -1.31 4.20 3.73
CA ARG A 28 -2.18 5.38 3.84
C ARG A 28 -3.31 5.14 4.82
N ALA A 29 -3.58 6.14 5.65
CA ALA A 29 -4.80 6.24 6.45
C ALA A 29 -5.62 7.45 6.00
N VAL A 30 -6.95 7.31 5.94
CA VAL A 30 -7.89 8.39 5.64
C VAL A 30 -9.05 8.35 6.64
N ARG A 31 -9.23 9.44 7.38
CA ARG A 31 -10.41 9.65 8.23
C ARG A 31 -11.54 10.23 7.38
N LEU A 32 -12.70 9.58 7.36
CA LEU A 32 -13.90 10.08 6.68
C LEU A 32 -14.57 11.17 7.52
N ARG A 33 -15.44 11.99 6.91
CA ARG A 33 -16.15 13.07 7.61
C ARG A 33 -17.04 12.58 8.75
N ASP A 34 -17.50 11.33 8.67
CA ASP A 34 -18.31 10.67 9.72
C ASP A 34 -17.47 9.94 10.79
N GLY A 35 -16.14 10.06 10.75
CA GLY A 35 -15.23 9.51 11.76
C GLY A 35 -14.72 8.09 11.47
N ARG A 36 -15.29 7.37 10.50
CA ARG A 36 -14.76 6.07 10.05
C ARG A 36 -13.33 6.22 9.53
N LEU A 37 -12.53 5.16 9.68
CA LEU A 37 -11.13 5.13 9.27
C LEU A 37 -10.93 4.15 8.13
N ILE A 38 -10.29 4.60 7.04
CA ILE A 38 -9.84 3.72 5.96
C ILE A 38 -8.33 3.54 6.06
N VAL A 39 -7.85 2.30 6.03
CA VAL A 39 -6.42 1.99 6.07
C VAL A 39 -6.01 1.09 4.90
N ASN A 40 -4.99 1.53 4.17
CA ASN A 40 -4.18 0.71 3.28
C ASN A 40 -2.82 0.45 3.94
N PRO A 41 -2.44 -0.80 4.23
CA PRO A 41 -1.19 -1.11 4.93
C PRO A 41 0.06 -0.96 4.06
N GLY A 42 -0.10 -0.73 2.74
CA GLY A 42 0.99 -0.82 1.78
C GLY A 42 1.12 -2.21 1.18
N SER A 43 2.34 -2.61 0.84
CA SER A 43 2.63 -3.91 0.24
C SER A 43 3.80 -4.59 0.93
N VAL A 44 3.63 -5.88 1.21
CA VAL A 44 4.68 -6.71 1.83
C VAL A 44 5.77 -7.05 0.81
N GLY A 45 5.39 -7.39 -0.43
CA GLY A 45 6.32 -8.00 -1.39
C GLY A 45 6.40 -7.32 -2.76
N SER A 46 5.67 -6.23 -2.98
CA SER A 46 5.69 -5.52 -4.27
C SER A 46 5.72 -4.01 -4.00
N PRO A 47 6.92 -3.43 -3.83
CA PRO A 47 7.07 -2.00 -3.56
C PRO A 47 6.80 -1.13 -4.81
N GLY A 48 6.62 -1.70 -5.99
CA GLY A 48 6.24 -0.94 -7.17
C GLY A 48 5.77 -1.80 -8.32
N TYR A 49 5.02 -1.18 -9.24
CA TYR A 49 4.52 -1.79 -10.47
C TYR A 49 4.02 -0.72 -11.45
N ARG A 50 3.93 -1.07 -12.74
CA ARG A 50 3.17 -0.31 -13.73
C ARG A 50 1.79 -0.94 -13.92
N ALA A 51 0.76 -0.10 -14.06
CA ALA A 51 -0.57 -0.55 -14.42
C ALA A 51 -1.20 0.33 -15.51
N GLY A 52 -1.96 -0.32 -16.40
CA GLY A 52 -2.61 0.34 -17.54
C GLY A 52 -4.04 0.82 -17.27
N LYS A 53 -4.65 0.45 -16.14
CA LYS A 53 -6.05 0.77 -15.82
C LYS A 53 -6.17 1.42 -14.45
N PRO A 54 -7.06 2.42 -14.25
CA PRO A 54 -7.97 3.01 -15.25
C PRO A 54 -7.28 3.94 -16.26
N HIS A 55 -6.08 4.42 -15.94
CA HIS A 55 -5.16 5.11 -16.86
C HIS A 55 -3.74 4.58 -16.60
N PRO A 56 -2.80 4.71 -17.55
CA PRO A 56 -1.40 4.40 -17.29
C PRO A 56 -0.90 5.13 -16.04
N HIS A 57 -0.29 4.38 -15.13
CA HIS A 57 0.34 4.93 -13.94
C HIS A 57 1.43 3.98 -13.43
N VAL A 58 2.32 4.53 -12.61
CA VAL A 58 3.37 3.80 -11.91
C VAL A 58 3.13 3.98 -10.42
N VAL A 59 3.25 2.88 -9.68
CA VAL A 59 3.29 2.89 -8.23
C VAL A 59 4.73 2.64 -7.80
N GLU A 60 5.25 3.51 -6.95
CA GLU A 60 6.61 3.45 -6.45
C GLU A 60 6.61 3.77 -4.96
N ALA A 61 7.04 2.80 -4.18
CA ALA A 61 7.19 2.89 -2.75
C ALA A 61 8.30 3.84 -2.33
N GLY A 62 9.33 4.01 -3.18
CA GLY A 62 10.53 4.78 -2.89
C GLY A 62 11.54 4.09 -1.96
N SER A 63 11.19 2.95 -1.37
CA SER A 63 12.08 2.05 -0.64
C SER A 63 11.69 0.58 -0.92
N PRO A 64 12.64 -0.37 -0.80
CA PRO A 64 12.36 -1.78 -1.03
C PRO A 64 11.70 -2.48 0.16
N ASP A 65 11.60 -1.81 1.32
CA ASP A 65 11.11 -2.38 2.58
C ASP A 65 9.72 -3.02 2.44
N ALA A 66 9.50 -4.13 3.15
CA ALA A 66 8.19 -4.73 3.29
C ALA A 66 7.31 -3.84 4.17
N ARG A 67 6.05 -3.64 3.80
CA ARG A 67 5.13 -2.74 4.51
C ARG A 67 3.89 -3.44 5.01
N TYR A 68 3.54 -3.12 6.26
CA TYR A 68 2.27 -3.48 6.87
C TYR A 68 1.83 -2.39 7.87
N ALA A 69 0.62 -2.52 8.38
CA ALA A 69 0.10 -1.69 9.46
C ALA A 69 -0.30 -2.54 10.66
N ILE A 70 -0.06 -2.02 11.86
CA ILE A 70 -0.62 -2.52 13.13
C ILE A 70 -1.79 -1.60 13.47
N LEU A 71 -2.94 -2.21 13.77
CA LEU A 71 -4.18 -1.51 14.08
C LEU A 71 -4.58 -1.86 15.51
N GLU A 72 -4.69 -0.85 16.34
CA GLU A 72 -5.02 -1.00 17.76
C GLU A 72 -6.29 -0.22 18.06
N GLN A 73 -7.19 -0.81 18.83
CA GLN A 73 -8.40 -0.13 19.29
C GLN A 73 -8.11 0.47 20.67
N VAL A 74 -8.14 1.80 20.78
CA VAL A 74 -7.79 2.56 22.00
C VAL A 74 -8.90 3.58 22.25
N ASP A 75 -9.46 3.59 23.47
CA ASP A 75 -10.51 4.53 23.91
C ASP A 75 -11.70 4.69 22.93
N GLY A 76 -12.10 3.58 22.29
CA GLY A 76 -13.19 3.56 21.30
C GLY A 76 -12.80 4.07 19.90
N GLY A 77 -11.56 4.52 19.72
CA GLY A 77 -10.94 4.89 18.45
C GLY A 77 -10.00 3.82 17.88
N TRP A 78 -9.45 4.10 16.70
CA TRP A 78 -8.45 3.27 16.03
C TRP A 78 -7.15 4.04 15.86
N ASP A 79 -6.07 3.46 16.37
CA ASP A 79 -4.68 3.87 16.16
C ASP A 79 -4.04 3.03 15.07
N VAL A 80 -3.18 3.68 14.26
CA VAL A 80 -2.54 3.07 13.09
C VAL A 80 -1.05 3.29 13.15
N THR A 81 -0.29 2.21 13.25
CA THR A 81 1.17 2.23 13.14
C THR A 81 1.60 1.58 11.82
N PHE A 82 2.14 2.37 10.89
CA PHE A 82 2.76 1.85 9.68
C PHE A 82 4.17 1.37 9.96
N ARG A 83 4.51 0.17 9.47
CA ARG A 83 5.80 -0.47 9.65
C ARG A 83 6.48 -0.68 8.31
N HIS A 84 7.74 -0.28 8.24
CA HIS A 84 8.66 -0.56 7.13
C HIS A 84 9.73 -1.51 7.65
N ILE A 85 9.83 -2.68 7.05
CA ILE A 85 10.73 -3.75 7.51
C ILE A 85 11.80 -3.99 6.45
N PRO A 86 13.07 -3.70 6.76
CA PRO A 86 14.19 -4.14 5.96
C PRO A 86 14.25 -5.67 5.91
N TYR A 87 14.56 -6.22 4.75
CA TYR A 87 14.82 -7.64 4.53
C TYR A 87 15.90 -7.78 3.45
N ASP A 88 16.30 -9.01 3.11
CA ASP A 88 17.21 -9.26 2.00
C ASP A 88 16.51 -9.07 0.64
N HIS A 89 16.22 -7.81 0.33
CA HIS A 89 15.55 -7.40 -0.89
C HIS A 89 16.46 -7.54 -2.13
N ALA A 90 17.78 -7.55 -1.95
CA ALA A 90 18.75 -7.81 -3.01
C ALA A 90 18.67 -9.25 -3.50
N ALA A 91 18.57 -10.24 -2.60
CA ALA A 91 18.35 -11.63 -2.97
C ALA A 91 17.02 -11.82 -3.72
N MET A 92 15.95 -11.17 -3.26
CA MET A 92 14.64 -11.25 -3.93
C MET A 92 14.65 -10.58 -5.31
N ALA A 93 15.35 -9.45 -5.45
CA ALA A 93 15.57 -8.83 -6.76
C ALA A 93 16.37 -9.74 -7.70
N ALA A 94 17.41 -10.43 -7.21
CA ALA A 94 18.16 -11.39 -8.00
C ALA A 94 17.29 -12.57 -8.45
N LEU A 95 16.49 -13.13 -7.55
CA LEU A 95 15.53 -14.19 -7.87
C LEU A 95 14.52 -13.73 -8.94
N ALA A 96 13.96 -12.53 -8.80
CA ALA A 96 13.05 -11.97 -9.80
C ALA A 96 13.71 -11.86 -11.19
N ARG A 97 14.99 -11.43 -11.28
CA ARG A 97 15.73 -11.42 -12.55
C ARG A 97 15.90 -12.83 -13.14
N GLN A 98 16.25 -13.82 -12.31
CA GLN A 98 16.39 -15.21 -12.75
C GLN A 98 15.11 -15.76 -13.36
N HIS A 99 13.95 -15.30 -12.88
CA HIS A 99 12.63 -15.66 -13.40
C HIS A 99 12.09 -14.74 -14.49
N GLY A 100 12.92 -13.84 -15.05
CA GLY A 100 12.52 -12.93 -16.13
C GLY A 100 11.58 -11.80 -15.69
N GLN A 101 11.43 -11.57 -14.38
CA GLN A 101 10.57 -10.53 -13.81
C GLN A 101 11.35 -9.22 -13.60
N ALA A 102 11.79 -8.60 -14.71
CA ALA A 102 12.68 -7.44 -14.68
C ALA A 102 12.10 -6.23 -13.93
N GLU A 103 10.81 -5.92 -14.14
CA GLU A 103 10.13 -4.81 -13.45
C GLU A 103 10.07 -5.05 -11.93
N LEU A 104 9.63 -6.24 -11.52
CA LEU A 104 9.60 -6.61 -10.11
C LEU A 104 11.01 -6.58 -9.49
N ALA A 105 12.04 -6.99 -10.23
CA ALA A 105 13.41 -6.89 -9.77
C ALA A 105 13.87 -5.44 -9.54
N SER A 106 13.46 -4.49 -10.40
CA SER A 106 13.74 -3.06 -10.17
C SER A 106 13.05 -2.57 -8.89
N ALA A 107 11.77 -2.90 -8.75
CA ALA A 107 10.97 -2.53 -7.59
C ALA A 107 11.60 -3.09 -6.30
N LEU A 108 11.90 -4.39 -6.25
CA LEU A 108 12.51 -5.05 -5.10
C LEU A 108 13.91 -4.52 -4.79
N ALA A 109 14.69 -4.14 -5.80
CA ALA A 109 16.04 -3.62 -5.56
C ALA A 109 16.05 -2.21 -4.97
N THR A 110 15.04 -1.38 -5.31
CA THR A 110 15.17 0.08 -5.11
C THR A 110 13.91 0.77 -4.59
N GLY A 111 12.75 0.14 -4.70
CA GLY A 111 11.44 0.78 -4.51
C GLY A 111 10.95 1.60 -5.70
N TRP A 112 11.67 1.60 -6.83
CA TRP A 112 11.38 2.37 -8.06
C TRP A 112 11.30 1.44 -9.28
N ILE A 113 10.55 1.85 -10.30
CA ILE A 113 10.47 1.17 -11.60
C ILE A 113 11.40 1.84 -12.61
N ARG A 114 12.56 1.22 -12.84
CA ARG A 114 13.62 1.67 -13.76
C ARG A 114 13.63 0.85 -15.05
#